data_AF-A0A357QY42-F1
#
_entry.id   AF-A0A357QY42-F1
#
_cell.length_a   1.000
_cell.length_b   1.000
_cell.length_c   1.000
_cell.angle_alpha   90.00
_cell.angle_beta   90.00
_cell.angle_gamma   90.00
#
_symmetry.space_group_name_H-M   'P 1'
#
loop_
_entity.id
_entity.type
_entity.pdbx_description
1 polymer ?
#
loop_
_entity_poly.entity_id
_entity_poly.type
_entity_poly.pdbx_seq_one_letter_code
_entity_poly.pdbx_strand_id
1 'polypeptide(L)'
;APADTFRVVAALIGQKSQGEPLSEELDSIRSKAVCGACGAKYKRDGRSKNYEAWCCSTEGRITPKRITDQALLESVTDILNAIISNPSLLEQPTPHREHYSLDVTRTENQINRELEKGEVDSDYIKLLIFGCSAAKYEACADTEPEYLTRQLLAIFEGHPPLEAFSIRLFEDTVKQVVIDADGSLWLRINNGKLIGKE
;
A
#
# COMPACT_ATOMS: atom_id res chain seq x y z
N ALA A 1 6.82 52.79 -4.04
CA ALA A 1 5.36 53.03 -3.91
C ALA A 1 4.75 51.96 -2.99
N PRO A 2 3.52 52.11 -2.46
CA PRO A 2 2.90 51.09 -1.58
C PRO A 2 2.87 49.68 -2.19
N ALA A 3 2.82 49.59 -3.52
CA ALA A 3 2.89 48.33 -4.26
C ALA A 3 4.21 47.55 -4.07
N ASP A 4 5.35 48.25 -3.88
CA ASP A 4 6.64 47.61 -3.64
C ASP A 4 6.70 46.98 -2.25
N THR A 5 6.10 47.65 -1.26
CA THR A 5 5.99 47.11 0.11
C THR A 5 5.07 45.89 0.17
N PHE A 6 3.97 45.85 -0.59
CA PHE A 6 3.12 44.66 -0.66
C PHE A 6 3.82 43.46 -1.30
N ARG A 7 4.61 43.68 -2.37
CA ARG A 7 5.40 42.61 -3.00
C ARG A 7 6.45 42.04 -2.08
N VAL A 8 7.15 42.89 -1.32
CA VAL A 8 8.17 42.47 -0.35
C VAL A 8 7.53 41.68 0.80
N VAL A 9 6.40 42.13 1.33
CA VAL A 9 5.67 41.40 2.38
C VAL A 9 5.13 40.07 1.85
N ALA A 10 4.56 40.03 0.64
CA ALA A 10 4.11 38.79 0.01
C ALA A 10 5.25 37.78 -0.22
N ALA A 11 6.43 38.26 -0.62
CA ALA A 11 7.63 37.43 -0.75
C ALA A 11 8.14 36.90 0.60
N LEU A 12 8.11 37.73 1.66
CA LEU A 12 8.46 37.30 3.02
C LEU A 12 7.46 36.30 3.60
N ILE A 13 6.16 36.47 3.30
CA ILE A 13 5.12 35.50 3.65
C ILE A 13 5.32 34.20 2.86
N GLY A 14 5.62 34.30 1.56
CA GLY A 14 5.98 33.16 0.70
C GLY A 14 7.17 32.37 1.25
N GLN A 15 8.25 33.06 1.60
CA GLN A 15 9.44 32.45 2.20
C GLN A 15 9.18 31.85 3.59
N LYS A 16 8.30 32.45 4.40
CA LYS A 16 7.87 31.87 5.69
C LYS A 16 6.88 30.71 5.54
N SER A 17 6.12 30.65 4.44
CA SER A 17 5.14 29.60 4.18
C SER A 17 5.76 28.31 3.64
N GLN A 18 6.96 28.40 3.08
CA GLN A 18 7.77 27.23 2.75
C GLN A 18 8.38 26.72 4.06
N GLY A 19 7.67 25.82 4.73
CA GLY A 19 8.23 25.05 5.83
C GLY A 19 9.54 24.39 5.38
N GLU A 20 10.47 24.21 6.32
CA GLU A 20 11.72 23.50 6.06
C GLU A 20 11.43 22.12 5.45
N PRO A 21 12.15 21.71 4.40
CA PRO A 21 11.91 20.42 3.77
C PRO A 21 12.11 19.30 4.80
N LEU A 22 11.21 18.32 4.75
CA LEU A 22 11.34 17.11 5.55
C LEU A 22 12.65 16.39 5.24
N SER A 23 13.17 15.62 6.20
CA SER A 23 14.20 14.62 5.87
C SER A 23 13.65 13.62 4.86
N GLU A 24 14.54 13.02 4.07
CA GLU A 24 14.16 12.01 3.07
C GLU A 24 13.36 10.85 3.69
N GLU A 25 13.74 10.45 4.91
CA GLU A 25 13.06 9.42 5.69
C GLU A 25 11.61 9.79 5.98
N LEU A 26 11.37 10.99 6.52
CA LEU A 26 10.01 11.48 6.82
C LEU A 26 9.21 11.74 5.54
N ASP A 27 9.88 12.12 4.45
CA ASP A 27 9.24 12.32 3.16
C ASP A 27 8.74 10.99 2.57
N SER A 28 9.54 9.93 2.68
CA SER A 28 9.17 8.57 2.27
C SER A 28 7.92 8.10 3.01
N ILE A 29 7.86 8.28 4.34
CA ILE A 29 6.69 7.96 5.16
C ILE A 29 5.50 8.83 4.76
N ARG A 30 5.67 10.16 4.67
CA ARG A 30 4.60 11.10 4.30
C ARG A 30 3.99 10.74 2.95
N SER A 31 4.80 10.33 1.98
CA SER A 31 4.33 10.01 0.64
C SER A 31 3.29 8.87 0.64
N LYS A 32 3.45 7.92 1.59
CA LYS A 32 2.59 6.75 1.80
C LYS A 32 1.60 6.88 2.97
N ALA A 33 1.64 7.98 3.72
CA ALA A 33 0.82 8.17 4.92
C ALA A 33 -0.61 8.61 4.61
N VAL A 34 -1.58 7.93 5.23
CA VAL A 34 -3.02 8.16 5.08
C VAL A 34 -3.74 8.12 6.43
N CYS A 35 -4.86 8.84 6.51
CA CYS A 35 -5.75 8.82 7.67
C CYS A 35 -6.60 7.54 7.66
N GLY A 36 -6.63 6.81 8.78
CA GLY A 36 -7.46 5.61 8.96
C GLY A 36 -8.97 5.88 8.87
N ALA A 37 -9.41 7.07 9.29
CA ALA A 37 -10.83 7.43 9.32
C ALA A 37 -11.41 7.86 7.96
N CYS A 38 -10.66 8.66 7.18
CA CYS A 38 -11.17 9.26 5.94
C CYS A 38 -10.36 8.91 4.68
N GLY A 39 -9.24 8.19 4.81
CA GLY A 39 -8.37 7.80 3.70
C GLY A 39 -7.54 8.93 3.07
N ALA A 40 -7.71 10.17 3.51
CA ALA A 40 -6.95 11.31 2.98
C ALA A 40 -5.46 11.25 3.37
N LYS A 41 -4.61 11.95 2.61
CA LYS A 41 -3.17 12.07 2.90
C LYS A 41 -2.95 12.61 4.32
N TYR A 42 -2.01 12.00 5.03
CA TYR A 42 -1.50 12.54 6.29
C TYR A 42 -0.32 13.47 6.01
N LYS A 43 -0.23 14.60 6.72
CA LYS A 43 0.83 15.60 6.52
C LYS A 43 1.40 16.06 7.85
N ARG A 44 2.65 16.49 7.83
CA ARG A 44 3.25 17.23 8.94
C ARG A 44 2.67 18.65 8.96
N ASP A 45 2.19 19.09 10.11
CA ASP A 45 1.74 20.45 10.35
C ASP A 45 2.96 21.39 10.40
N GLY A 46 3.07 22.29 9.43
CA GLY A 46 4.22 23.17 9.26
C GLY A 46 4.17 24.47 10.07
N ARG A 47 3.22 24.61 11.00
CA ARG A 47 2.95 25.89 11.68
C ARG A 47 4.06 26.34 12.65
N SER A 48 4.86 25.42 13.19
CA SER A 48 5.95 25.77 14.11
C SER A 48 7.06 24.71 14.13
N LYS A 49 8.31 25.18 14.11
CA LYS A 49 9.50 24.31 14.24
C LYS A 49 9.56 23.60 15.60
N ASN A 50 9.04 24.24 16.65
CA ASN A 50 9.05 23.70 18.01
C ASN A 50 7.83 22.83 18.30
N TYR A 51 6.90 22.73 17.34
CA TYR A 51 5.64 22.01 17.49
C TYR A 51 5.40 21.10 16.30
N GLU A 52 6.19 20.03 16.25
CA GLU A 52 5.99 18.94 15.29
C GLU A 52 4.68 18.23 15.63
N ALA A 53 3.77 18.20 14.66
CA ALA A 53 2.53 17.46 14.75
C ALA A 53 2.20 16.93 13.37
N TRP A 54 1.53 15.79 13.31
CA TRP A 54 1.02 15.21 12.08
C TRP A 54 -0.50 15.21 12.10
N CYS A 55 -1.11 15.59 10.98
CA CYS A 55 -2.56 15.73 10.87
C CYS A 55 -3.11 15.24 9.54
N CYS A 56 -4.38 14.87 9.57
CA CYS A 56 -5.14 14.57 8.37
C CYS A 56 -5.25 15.84 7.49
N SER A 57 -4.98 15.71 6.19
CA SER A 57 -5.05 16.86 5.27
C SER A 57 -6.45 17.43 5.08
N THR A 58 -7.49 16.60 5.19
CA THR A 58 -8.89 16.99 4.99
C THR A 58 -9.48 17.59 6.26
N GLU A 59 -9.42 16.85 7.38
CA GLU A 59 -10.03 17.29 8.64
C GLU A 59 -9.16 18.30 9.41
N GLY A 60 -7.86 18.36 9.11
CA GLY A 60 -6.90 19.12 9.90
C GLY A 60 -6.76 18.61 11.34
N ARG A 61 -7.35 17.45 11.65
CA ARG A 61 -7.36 16.86 12.98
C ARG A 61 -5.94 16.39 13.33
N ILE A 62 -5.39 16.95 14.40
CA ILE A 62 -4.21 16.43 15.10
C ILE A 62 -4.74 15.39 16.08
N THR A 63 -4.11 14.22 16.12
CA THR A 63 -4.45 13.14 17.05
C THR A 63 -4.26 13.62 18.50
N PRO A 64 -5.11 13.20 19.46
CA PRO A 64 -4.95 13.58 20.87
C PRO A 64 -3.57 13.20 21.42
N LYS A 65 -3.06 12.04 21.02
CA LYS A 65 -1.66 11.66 21.19
C LYS A 65 -0.84 12.28 20.06
N ARG A 66 -0.07 13.32 20.39
CA ARG A 66 0.81 14.00 19.43
C ARG A 66 1.87 13.02 18.91
N ILE A 67 1.95 12.91 17.59
CA ILE A 67 3.00 12.15 16.90
C ILE A 67 4.12 13.13 16.53
N THR A 68 5.31 12.92 17.09
CA THR A 68 6.53 13.63 16.68
C THR A 68 7.18 12.93 15.50
N ASP A 69 8.11 13.60 14.82
CA ASP A 69 8.83 13.01 13.69
C ASP A 69 9.62 11.76 14.13
N GLN A 70 10.31 11.86 15.28
CA GLN A 70 11.03 10.74 15.86
C GLN A 70 10.11 9.57 16.23
N ALA A 71 8.96 9.85 16.87
CA ALA A 71 8.01 8.79 17.24
C ALA A 71 7.42 8.09 16.02
N LEU A 72 7.26 8.81 14.90
CA LEU A 72 6.80 8.22 13.64
C LEU A 72 7.84 7.26 13.07
N LEU A 73 9.11 7.68 13.00
CA LEU A 73 10.22 6.85 12.53
C LEU A 73 10.40 5.61 13.41
N GLU A 74 10.39 5.76 14.73
CA GLU A 74 10.49 4.66 15.69
C GLU A 74 9.32 3.69 15.55
N SER A 75 8.08 4.19 15.46
CA SER A 75 6.89 3.33 15.34
C SER A 75 6.90 2.51 14.05
N VAL A 76 7.31 3.09 12.93
CA VAL A 76 7.44 2.34 11.66
C VAL A 76 8.56 1.32 11.76
N THR A 77 9.71 1.69 12.33
CA THR A 77 10.86 0.80 12.52
C THR A 77 10.51 -0.38 13.43
N ASP A 78 9.78 -0.14 14.52
CA ASP A 78 9.30 -1.17 15.45
C ASP A 78 8.40 -2.19 14.75
N ILE A 79 7.46 -1.74 13.92
CA ILE A 79 6.57 -2.65 13.18
C ILE A 79 7.36 -3.47 12.16
N LEU A 80 8.31 -2.85 11.45
CA LEU A 80 9.20 -3.59 10.55
C LEU A 80 10.03 -4.62 11.32
N ASN A 81 10.56 -4.28 12.50
CA ASN A 81 11.29 -5.21 13.36
C ASN A 81 10.41 -6.34 13.91
N ALA A 82 9.12 -6.09 14.16
CA ALA A 82 8.17 -7.13 14.52
C ALA A 82 7.98 -8.13 13.37
N ILE A 83 7.91 -7.66 12.12
CA ILE A 83 7.84 -8.50 10.92
C ILE A 83 9.15 -9.27 10.72
N ILE A 84 10.31 -8.62 10.88
CA ILE A 84 11.64 -9.28 10.82
C ILE A 84 11.70 -10.44 11.85
N SER A 85 11.26 -10.17 13.08
CA SER A 85 11.31 -11.16 14.17
C SER A 85 10.30 -12.29 13.98
N ASN A 86 9.19 -12.03 13.30
CA ASN A 86 8.16 -13.03 13.01
C ASN A 86 7.56 -12.84 11.60
N PRO A 87 8.23 -13.34 10.54
CA PRO A 87 7.77 -13.16 9.16
C PRO A 87 6.41 -13.82 8.87
N SER A 88 5.95 -14.78 9.68
CA SER A 88 4.60 -15.36 9.56
C SER A 88 3.49 -14.32 9.70
N LEU A 89 3.80 -13.15 10.29
CA LEU A 89 2.93 -11.97 10.27
C LEU A 89 2.62 -11.48 8.85
N LEU A 90 3.25 -11.97 7.80
CA LEU A 90 2.95 -11.65 6.41
C LEU A 90 1.97 -12.63 5.75
N GLU A 91 1.83 -13.84 6.29
CA GLU A 91 1.02 -14.90 5.67
C GLU A 91 -0.46 -14.53 5.61
N GLN A 92 -1.11 -14.87 4.51
CA GLN A 92 -2.54 -14.70 4.31
C GLN A 92 -3.18 -16.09 4.09
N PRO A 93 -4.47 -16.27 4.42
CA PRO A 93 -5.18 -17.48 4.05
C PRO A 93 -5.04 -17.71 2.55
N THR A 94 -4.56 -18.88 2.15
CA THR A 94 -4.49 -19.25 0.75
C THR A 94 -5.92 -19.23 0.19
N PRO A 95 -6.16 -18.56 -0.95
CA PRO A 95 -7.42 -18.70 -1.66
C PRO A 95 -7.67 -20.19 -1.93
N HIS A 96 -8.91 -20.63 -1.75
CA HIS A 96 -9.27 -22.00 -2.12
C HIS A 96 -8.91 -22.24 -3.59
N ARG A 97 -8.10 -23.28 -3.83
CA ARG A 97 -7.74 -23.71 -5.18
C ARG A 97 -9.02 -23.96 -5.97
N GLU A 98 -9.14 -23.30 -7.11
CA GLU A 98 -10.32 -23.40 -7.94
C GLU A 98 -10.55 -24.82 -8.42
N HIS A 99 -11.74 -25.33 -8.12
CA HIS A 99 -12.34 -26.36 -8.93
C HIS A 99 -13.15 -25.64 -10.00
N TYR A 100 -12.65 -25.62 -11.25
CA TYR A 100 -13.45 -25.15 -12.37
C TYR A 100 -14.80 -25.87 -12.39
N SER A 101 -15.87 -25.14 -12.73
CA SER A 101 -17.20 -25.72 -12.79
C SER A 101 -17.27 -26.83 -13.84
N LEU A 102 -18.20 -27.76 -13.68
CA LEU A 102 -18.48 -28.79 -14.69
C LEU A 102 -18.80 -28.19 -16.06
N ASP A 103 -19.30 -26.95 -16.11
CA ASP A 103 -19.60 -26.24 -17.35
C ASP A 103 -18.33 -25.79 -18.08
N VAL A 104 -17.26 -25.42 -17.37
CA VAL A 104 -15.94 -25.16 -17.97
C VAL A 104 -15.42 -26.43 -18.63
N THR A 105 -15.44 -27.56 -17.91
CA THR A 105 -15.01 -28.86 -18.45
C THR A 105 -15.87 -29.31 -19.64
N ARG A 106 -17.18 -29.07 -19.59
CA ARG A 106 -18.09 -29.35 -20.73
C ARG A 106 -17.71 -28.51 -21.94
N THR A 107 -17.42 -27.22 -21.74
CA THR A 107 -17.06 -26.30 -22.83
C THR A 107 -15.70 -26.66 -23.42
N GLU A 108 -14.72 -27.04 -22.61
CA GLU A 108 -13.43 -27.57 -23.09
C GLU A 108 -13.61 -28.82 -23.97
N ASN A 109 -14.43 -29.77 -23.51
CA ASN A 109 -14.74 -30.96 -24.30
C ASN A 109 -15.44 -30.62 -25.62
N GLN A 110 -16.32 -29.61 -25.62
CA GLN A 110 -16.96 -29.12 -26.84
C GLN A 110 -15.94 -28.51 -27.80
N ILE A 111 -15.01 -27.68 -27.30
CA ILE A 111 -13.92 -27.10 -28.11
C ILE A 111 -13.11 -28.22 -28.77
N ASN A 112 -12.69 -29.24 -28.00
CA ASN A 112 -11.93 -30.37 -28.54
C ASN A 112 -12.69 -31.09 -29.66
N ARG A 113 -13.99 -31.36 -29.46
CA ARG A 113 -14.84 -32.01 -30.48
C ARG A 113 -14.98 -31.17 -31.76
N GLU A 114 -15.08 -29.85 -31.64
CA GLU A 114 -15.18 -28.95 -32.80
C GLU A 114 -13.85 -28.91 -33.57
N LEU A 115 -12.71 -28.95 -32.88
CA LEU A 115 -11.38 -28.98 -33.51
C LEU A 115 -11.07 -30.31 -34.22
N GLU A 116 -11.69 -31.41 -33.79
CA GLU A 116 -11.55 -32.73 -34.40
C GLU A 116 -12.38 -32.92 -35.68
N LYS A 117 -13.27 -31.97 -36.02
CA LYS A 117 -14.08 -32.05 -37.24
C LYS A 117 -13.20 -31.84 -38.49
N GLY A 118 -13.54 -32.54 -39.57
CA GLY A 118 -12.85 -32.39 -40.87
C GLY A 118 -13.05 -31.02 -41.53
N GLU A 119 -14.10 -30.30 -41.15
CA GLU A 119 -14.34 -28.91 -41.53
C GLU A 119 -14.70 -28.12 -40.26
N VAL A 120 -13.90 -27.09 -39.98
CA VAL A 120 -13.93 -26.35 -38.71
C VAL A 120 -14.61 -25.00 -38.91
N ASP A 121 -15.68 -24.73 -38.15
CA ASP A 121 -16.28 -23.40 -38.06
C ASP A 121 -15.42 -22.51 -37.14
N SER A 122 -14.63 -21.62 -37.77
CA SER A 122 -13.70 -20.75 -37.08
C SER A 122 -14.37 -19.77 -36.11
N ASP A 123 -15.54 -19.24 -36.47
CA ASP A 123 -16.19 -18.21 -35.65
C ASP A 123 -16.90 -18.83 -34.46
N TYR A 124 -17.51 -19.99 -34.66
CA TYR A 124 -18.08 -20.77 -33.57
C TYR A 124 -17.01 -21.24 -32.56
N ILE A 125 -15.86 -21.74 -33.03
CA ILE A 125 -14.77 -22.15 -32.13
C ILE A 125 -14.21 -20.98 -31.33
N LYS A 126 -14.00 -19.81 -31.94
CA LYS A 126 -13.54 -18.61 -31.22
C LYS A 126 -14.52 -18.23 -30.11
N LEU A 127 -15.81 -18.27 -30.38
CA LEU A 127 -16.85 -17.99 -29.37
C LEU A 127 -16.77 -18.96 -28.19
N LEU A 128 -16.62 -20.26 -28.46
CA LEU A 128 -16.47 -21.28 -27.40
C LEU A 128 -15.20 -21.05 -26.57
N ILE A 129 -14.07 -20.76 -27.22
CA ILE A 129 -12.79 -20.47 -26.55
C ILE A 129 -12.93 -19.24 -25.66
N PHE A 130 -13.45 -18.13 -26.17
CA PHE A 130 -13.59 -16.91 -25.37
C PHE A 130 -14.55 -17.10 -24.19
N GLY A 131 -15.67 -17.81 -24.38
CA GLY A 131 -16.59 -18.14 -23.28
C GLY A 131 -15.93 -19.02 -22.22
N CYS A 132 -15.18 -20.05 -22.64
CA CYS A 132 -14.44 -20.93 -21.74
C CYS A 132 -13.36 -20.16 -20.96
N SER A 133 -12.58 -19.31 -21.65
CA SER A 133 -11.58 -18.45 -21.03
C SER A 133 -12.20 -17.48 -20.04
N ALA A 134 -13.31 -16.83 -20.38
CA ALA A 134 -14.02 -15.92 -19.48
C ALA A 134 -14.45 -16.63 -18.19
N ALA A 135 -15.07 -17.81 -18.29
CA ALA A 135 -15.49 -18.59 -17.13
C ALA A 135 -14.30 -19.05 -16.27
N LYS A 136 -13.16 -19.37 -16.88
CA LYS A 136 -11.93 -19.68 -16.14
C LYS A 136 -11.35 -18.46 -15.41
N TYR A 137 -11.31 -17.31 -16.07
CA TYR A 137 -10.82 -16.08 -15.45
C TYR A 137 -11.76 -15.57 -14.35
N GLU A 138 -13.07 -15.80 -14.46
CA GLU A 138 -14.05 -15.47 -13.42
C GLU A 138 -13.88 -16.33 -12.17
N ALA A 139 -13.51 -17.61 -12.34
CA ALA A 139 -13.16 -18.48 -11.23
C ALA A 139 -11.78 -18.16 -10.64
N CYS A 140 -10.87 -17.58 -11.43
CA CYS A 140 -9.48 -17.32 -11.09
C CYS A 140 -9.34 -16.48 -9.80
N ALA A 141 -8.83 -17.10 -8.74
CA ALA A 141 -8.43 -16.43 -7.54
C ALA A 141 -7.22 -15.54 -7.81
N ASP A 142 -7.22 -14.37 -7.21
CA ASP A 142 -6.07 -13.49 -7.27
C ASP A 142 -4.87 -14.17 -6.58
N THR A 143 -3.89 -14.58 -7.39
CA THR A 143 -2.65 -15.22 -6.91
C THR A 143 -1.54 -14.20 -6.65
N GLU A 144 -1.76 -12.92 -6.98
CA GLU A 144 -0.81 -11.83 -6.72
C GLU A 144 -0.46 -11.73 -5.22
N PRO A 145 -1.41 -11.83 -4.27
CA PRO A 145 -1.09 -11.80 -2.84
C PRO A 145 -0.20 -12.95 -2.39
N GLU A 146 -0.38 -14.17 -2.93
CA GLU A 146 0.48 -15.31 -2.61
C GLU A 146 1.92 -15.09 -3.10
N TYR A 147 2.06 -14.63 -4.35
CA TYR A 147 3.36 -14.32 -4.93
C TYR A 147 4.09 -13.23 -4.15
N LEU A 148 3.41 -12.12 -3.86
CA LEU A 148 3.95 -11.01 -3.07
C LEU A 148 4.32 -11.47 -1.66
N THR A 149 3.51 -12.32 -1.03
CA THR A 149 3.81 -12.86 0.30
C THR A 149 5.11 -13.67 0.30
N ARG A 150 5.34 -14.53 -0.71
CA ARG A 150 6.60 -15.28 -0.83
C ARG A 150 7.81 -14.36 -1.02
N GLN A 151 7.67 -13.31 -1.83
CA GLN A 151 8.73 -12.32 -2.00
C GLN A 151 9.05 -11.58 -0.71
N LEU A 152 8.02 -11.13 0.02
CA LEU A 152 8.19 -10.42 1.28
C LEU A 152 8.84 -11.33 2.33
N LEU A 153 8.42 -12.59 2.46
CA LEU A 153 9.06 -13.55 3.37
C LEU A 153 10.57 -13.67 3.09
N ALA A 154 10.95 -13.81 1.81
CA ALA A 154 12.36 -13.87 1.42
C ALA A 154 13.15 -12.59 1.76
N ILE A 155 12.51 -11.41 1.70
CA ILE A 155 13.13 -10.14 2.10
C ILE A 155 13.36 -10.10 3.62
N PHE A 156 12.36 -10.51 4.42
CA PHE A 156 12.37 -10.35 5.87
C PHE A 156 13.14 -11.45 6.62
N GLU A 157 13.10 -12.72 6.19
CA GLU A 157 13.77 -13.84 6.88
C GLU A 157 15.29 -13.71 6.97
N GLY A 158 15.92 -13.04 6.00
CA GLY A 158 17.36 -12.83 5.96
C GLY A 158 17.83 -11.48 6.52
N HIS A 159 16.90 -10.63 6.98
CA HIS A 159 17.22 -9.26 7.37
C HIS A 159 17.56 -9.17 8.87
N PRO A 160 18.70 -8.58 9.27
CA PRO A 160 18.97 -8.32 10.68
C PRO A 160 17.99 -7.27 11.24
N PRO A 161 17.73 -7.24 12.56
CA PRO A 161 16.95 -6.17 13.17
C PRO A 161 17.50 -4.79 12.81
N LEU A 162 16.59 -3.86 12.54
CA LEU A 162 16.90 -2.47 12.25
C LEU A 162 17.27 -1.73 13.54
N GLU A 163 18.43 -1.08 13.54
CA GLU A 163 18.82 -0.11 14.59
C GLU A 163 18.15 1.26 14.37
N ALA A 164 17.82 1.59 13.12
CA ALA A 164 17.16 2.83 12.71
C ALA A 164 16.29 2.60 11.46
N PHE A 165 15.45 3.58 11.13
CA PHE A 165 14.56 3.52 9.97
C PHE A 165 15.34 3.28 8.66
N SER A 166 14.87 2.34 7.84
CA SER A 166 15.46 2.01 6.55
C SER A 166 14.51 2.38 5.41
N ILE A 167 14.84 3.46 4.68
CA ILE A 167 14.07 3.91 3.51
C ILE A 167 13.93 2.78 2.50
N ARG A 168 15.01 2.04 2.22
CA ARG A 168 15.00 0.96 1.21
C ARG A 168 14.03 -0.15 1.58
N LEU A 169 14.12 -0.68 2.80
CA LEU A 169 13.22 -1.75 3.24
C LEU A 169 11.77 -1.27 3.26
N PHE A 170 11.54 -0.04 3.73
CA PHE A 170 10.21 0.57 3.76
C PHE A 170 9.63 0.74 2.35
N GLU A 171 10.41 1.25 1.40
CA GLU A 171 9.96 1.44 0.02
C GLU A 171 9.63 0.13 -0.67
N ASP A 172 10.46 -0.90 -0.48
CA ASP A 172 10.33 -2.21 -1.11
C ASP A 172 9.16 -3.03 -0.55
N THR A 173 8.73 -2.78 0.71
CA THR A 173 7.79 -3.67 1.42
C THR A 173 6.47 -3.03 1.84
N VAL A 174 6.45 -1.72 2.08
CA VAL A 174 5.27 -1.03 2.63
C VAL A 174 4.50 -0.31 1.52
N LYS A 175 3.19 -0.56 1.47
CA LYS A 175 2.26 0.10 0.56
C LYS A 175 1.76 1.42 1.12
N GLN A 176 1.32 1.42 2.39
CA GLN A 176 0.75 2.60 3.06
C GLN A 176 1.05 2.60 4.56
N VAL A 177 1.15 3.80 5.12
CA VAL A 177 1.18 4.04 6.57
C VAL A 177 -0.17 4.60 6.98
N VAL A 178 -0.93 3.85 7.77
CA VAL A 178 -2.28 4.22 8.20
C VAL A 178 -2.20 4.74 9.62
N ILE A 179 -2.61 6.01 9.82
CA ILE A 179 -2.65 6.66 11.13
C ILE A 179 -4.11 6.90 11.50
N ASP A 180 -4.55 6.27 12.59
CA ASP A 180 -5.92 6.36 13.06
C ASP A 180 -6.15 7.55 14.01
N ALA A 181 -7.40 7.86 14.33
CA ALA A 181 -7.81 9.06 15.06
C ALA A 181 -7.28 9.12 16.51
N ASP A 182 -6.94 7.98 17.10
CA ASP A 182 -6.31 7.83 18.41
C ASP A 182 -4.78 8.01 18.38
N GLY A 183 -4.18 8.04 17.20
CA GLY A 183 -2.73 8.09 16.98
C GLY A 183 -2.08 6.72 16.81
N SER A 184 -2.86 5.65 16.73
CA SER A 184 -2.37 4.30 16.43
C SER A 184 -1.87 4.23 14.98
N LEU A 185 -0.78 3.49 14.79
CA LEU A 185 -0.09 3.38 13.51
C LEU A 185 -0.09 1.93 13.01
N TRP A 186 -0.47 1.77 11.76
CA TRP A 186 -0.51 0.49 11.06
C TRP A 186 0.22 0.61 9.72
N LEU A 187 0.97 -0.43 9.36
CA LEU A 187 1.57 -0.59 8.05
C LEU A 187 0.70 -1.51 7.21
N ARG A 188 0.25 -1.01 6.06
CA ARG A 188 -0.28 -1.85 5.00
C ARG A 188 0.90 -2.30 4.15
N ILE A 189 1.21 -3.58 4.20
CA ILE A 189 2.29 -4.20 3.43
C ILE A 189 1.85 -4.37 1.96
N ASN A 190 2.81 -4.55 1.05
CA ASN A 190 2.54 -4.69 -0.39
C ASN A 190 1.58 -5.84 -0.74
N ASN A 191 1.58 -6.94 0.01
CA ASN A 191 0.58 -8.02 -0.12
C ASN A 191 -0.82 -7.67 0.44
N GLY A 192 -1.03 -6.43 0.89
CA GLY A 192 -2.31 -5.94 1.42
C GLY A 192 -2.54 -6.20 2.90
N LYS A 193 -1.67 -6.96 3.58
CA LYS A 193 -1.83 -7.24 5.02
C LYS A 193 -1.60 -5.97 5.85
N LEU A 194 -2.43 -5.78 6.88
CA LEU A 194 -2.34 -4.66 7.80
C LEU A 194 -1.71 -5.15 9.11
N ILE A 195 -0.60 -4.53 9.52
CA ILE A 195 0.19 -4.91 10.70
C ILE A 195 0.46 -3.64 11.50
N GLY A 196 0.15 -3.64 12.80
CA GLY A 196 0.30 -2.47 13.65
C GLY A 196 0.80 -2.84 15.04
N LYS A 197 1.05 -1.81 15.84
CA LYS A 197 1.41 -1.95 17.25
C LYS A 197 0.13 -1.76 18.08
N GLU A 198 -0.21 -2.74 18.91
CA GLU A 198 -1.25 -2.61 19.95
C GLU A 198 -0.90 -1.55 21.00
#